data_AF-A0A8S2XSJ2-F1
#
_entry.id   AF-A0A8S2XSJ2-F1
#
_cell.length_a   1.000
_cell.length_b   1.000
_cell.length_c   1.000
_cell.angle_alpha   90.00
_cell.angle_beta   90.00
_cell.angle_gamma   90.00
#
_symmetry.space_group_name_H-M   'P 1'
#
loop_
_entity.id
_entity.type
_entity.pdbx_description
1 polymer ?
#
loop_
_entity_poly.entity_id
_entity_poly.type
_entity_poly.pdbx_seq_one_letter_code
_entity_poly.pdbx_strand_id
1 'polypeptide(L)' 'MVDELRRVSVENNITFQQINDFEQSYHSNAAIQWYTRDTFLYRLLNRALRCEDVESIIKHRFFIADLYQNL' A
#
# COMPACT_ATOMS: atom_id res chain seq x y z
N MET A 1 -10.93 -3.65 -0.68
CA MET A 1 -9.54 -3.12 -0.64
C MET A 1 -9.20 -2.41 -1.94
N VAL A 2 -9.24 -3.08 -3.09
CA VAL A 2 -8.97 -2.47 -4.40
C VAL A 2 -10.04 -1.43 -4.79
N ASP A 3 -11.32 -1.73 -4.58
CA ASP A 3 -12.41 -0.78 -4.92
C ASP A 3 -12.41 0.51 -4.08
N GLU A 4 -11.82 0.45 -2.89
CA GLU A 4 -11.66 1.61 -2.00
C GLU A 4 -10.46 2.48 -2.44
N LEU A 5 -9.37 1.83 -2.87
CA LEU A 5 -8.23 2.50 -3.51
C LEU A 5 -8.64 3.22 -4.81
N ARG A 6 -9.62 2.68 -5.56
CA ARG A 6 -10.19 3.35 -6.74
C ARG A 6 -10.91 4.65 -6.40
N ARG A 7 -11.60 4.75 -5.25
CA ARG A 7 -12.27 5.99 -4.80
C ARG A 7 -11.31 7.05 -4.30
N VAL A 8 -10.23 6.64 -3.62
CA VAL A 8 -9.20 7.53 -3.05
C VAL A 8 -8.21 8.06 -4.11
N SER A 9 -8.21 7.47 -5.31
CA SER A 9 -7.32 7.85 -6.43
C SER A 9 -7.40 9.33 -6.84
N VAL A 10 -8.54 10.00 -6.60
CA VAL A 10 -8.72 11.43 -6.90
C VAL A 10 -7.99 12.33 -5.90
N GLU A 11 -7.77 11.90 -4.66
CA GLU A 11 -7.17 12.73 -3.60
C GLU A 11 -5.66 12.52 -3.41
N ASN A 12 -5.08 11.39 -3.84
CA ASN A 12 -3.71 11.02 -3.46
C ASN A 12 -2.72 10.83 -4.62
N ASN A 13 -3.06 11.25 -5.85
CA ASN A 13 -2.22 11.05 -7.04
C ASN A 13 -1.77 9.58 -7.20
N ILE A 14 -2.63 8.64 -6.81
CA ILE A 14 -2.39 7.21 -7.01
C ILE A 14 -2.89 6.88 -8.42
N THR A 15 -1.96 6.65 -9.34
CA THR A 15 -2.35 6.26 -10.70
C THR A 15 -2.97 4.87 -10.66
N PHE A 16 -4.11 4.68 -11.32
CA PHE A 16 -4.75 3.37 -11.50
C PHE A 16 -3.79 2.30 -12.01
N GLN A 17 -2.78 2.70 -12.79
CA GLN A 17 -1.71 1.82 -13.26
C GLN A 17 -0.90 1.21 -12.11
N GLN A 18 -0.50 1.99 -11.09
CA GLN A 18 0.26 1.45 -9.96
C GLN A 18 -0.56 0.44 -9.15
N ILE A 19 -1.87 0.63 -9.06
CA ILE A 19 -2.78 -0.32 -8.41
C ILE A 19 -2.85 -1.61 -9.23
N ASN A 20 -3.09 -1.51 -10.54
CA ASN A 20 -3.15 -2.68 -11.42
C ASN A 20 -1.84 -3.47 -11.43
N ASP A 21 -0.70 -2.78 -11.47
CA ASP A 21 0.63 -3.41 -11.43
C ASP A 21 0.82 -4.17 -10.12
N PHE A 22 0.40 -3.59 -9.00
CA PHE A 22 0.44 -4.26 -7.70
C PHE A 22 -0.47 -5.49 -7.68
N GLU A 23 -1.72 -5.38 -8.14
CA GLU A 23 -2.63 -6.53 -8.19
C GLU A 23 -2.10 -7.70 -9.03
N GLN A 24 -1.38 -7.41 -10.12
CA GLN A 24 -0.91 -8.43 -11.05
C GLN A 24 0.47 -9.02 -10.68
N SER A 25 1.33 -8.24 -10.02
CA SER A 25 2.74 -8.61 -9.82
C SER A 25 3.18 -8.69 -8.36
N TYR A 26 2.29 -8.35 -7.41
CA TYR A 26 2.64 -8.44 -6.00
C TYR A 26 2.72 -9.89 -5.51
N HIS A 27 3.81 -10.19 -4.82
CA HIS A 27 4.02 -11.39 -4.05
C HIS A 27 4.66 -11.01 -2.71
N SER A 28 4.43 -11.81 -1.66
CA SER A 28 4.87 -11.46 -0.31
C SER A 28 6.37 -11.20 -0.19
N ASN A 29 7.21 -11.89 -0.98
CA ASN A 29 8.66 -11.68 -1.01
C ASN A 29 9.11 -10.35 -1.66
N ALA A 30 8.20 -9.64 -2.33
CA ALA A 30 8.46 -8.35 -2.95
C ALA A 30 8.05 -7.17 -2.04
N ALA A 31 7.54 -7.42 -0.83
CA ALA A 31 7.01 -6.39 0.07
C ALA A 31 7.99 -5.23 0.31
N ILE A 32 9.27 -5.54 0.61
CA ILE A 32 10.31 -4.52 0.81
C ILE A 32 10.50 -3.65 -0.44
N GLN A 33 10.51 -4.26 -1.63
CA GLN A 33 10.69 -3.52 -2.89
C GLN A 33 9.52 -2.56 -3.14
N TRP A 34 8.29 -3.01 -2.87
CA TRP A 34 7.09 -2.18 -3.02
C TRP A 34 7.04 -1.03 -2.02
N TYR A 35 7.53 -1.24 -0.80
CA TYR A 35 7.58 -0.21 0.25
C TYR A 35 8.73 0.78 0.06
N THR A 36 9.86 0.38 -0.50
CA THR A 36 11.02 1.28 -0.69
C THR A 36 10.94 2.10 -1.99
N ARG A 37 10.18 1.65 -2.99
CA ARG A 37 9.88 2.43 -4.21
C ARG A 37 8.87 3.54 -3.89
N ASP A 38 8.91 4.64 -4.65
CA ASP A 38 7.91 5.72 -4.56
C ASP A 38 6.56 5.30 -5.18
N THR A 39 5.91 4.34 -4.53
CA THR A 39 4.61 3.79 -4.90
C THR A 39 3.52 4.31 -3.97
N PHE A 40 2.27 4.05 -4.35
CA PHE A 40 1.12 4.35 -3.50
C PHE A 40 1.21 3.68 -2.12
N LEU A 41 1.80 2.49 -2.00
CA LEU A 41 1.93 1.78 -0.71
C LEU A 41 2.85 2.51 0.25
N TYR A 42 4.01 2.96 -0.24
CA TYR A 42 4.91 3.79 0.55
C TYR A 42 4.19 5.03 1.09
N ARG A 43 3.47 5.76 0.23
CA ARG A 43 2.77 6.99 0.63
C ARG A 43 1.61 6.73 1.59
N LEU A 44 0.76 5.73 1.30
CA LEU A 44 -0.39 5.39 2.13
C LEU A 44 0.02 4.91 3.52
N LEU A 45 0.98 3.99 3.61
CA LEU A 45 1.43 3.45 4.89
C LEU A 45 2.13 4.50 5.74
N ASN A 46 3.04 5.29 5.16
CA ASN A 46 3.70 6.34 5.91
C ASN A 46 2.75 7.44 6.38
N ARG A 47 1.71 7.76 5.59
CA ARG A 47 0.65 8.68 6.01
C ARG A 47 -0.17 8.07 7.15
N ALA A 48 -0.62 6.83 7.01
CA ALA A 48 -1.43 6.15 8.02
C ALA A 48 -0.69 6.03 9.36
N LEU A 49 0.59 5.69 9.33
CA LEU A 49 1.44 5.62 10.53
C LEU A 49 1.64 7.00 11.16
N ARG A 50 1.92 8.05 10.36
CA ARG A 50 2.14 9.42 10.86
C ARG A 50 0.89 10.04 11.47
N CYS A 51 -0.29 9.73 10.92
CA CYS A 51 -1.57 10.24 11.40
C CYS A 51 -2.25 9.33 12.42
N GLU A 52 -1.60 8.22 12.80
CA GLU A 52 -2.19 7.19 13.67
C GLU A 52 -3.57 6.71 13.16
N ASP A 53 -3.74 6.63 11.83
CA ASP A 53 -4.96 6.16 11.18
C ASP A 53 -5.04 4.63 11.32
N VAL A 54 -5.55 4.19 12.47
CA VAL A 54 -5.70 2.77 12.82
C VAL A 54 -6.55 2.03 11.80
N GLU A 55 -7.59 2.66 11.26
CA GLU A 55 -8.45 2.03 10.26
C GLU A 55 -7.66 1.71 8.99
N SER A 56 -6.87 2.67 8.50
CA SER A 56 -5.99 2.46 7.34
C SER A 56 -4.90 1.43 7.64
N ILE A 57 -4.28 1.45 8.83
CA ILE A 57 -3.30 0.43 9.23
C ILE A 57 -3.91 -0.97 9.19
N ILE A 58 -5.11 -1.15 9.75
CA ILE A 58 -5.82 -2.44 9.76
C ILE A 58 -6.21 -2.87 8.35
N LYS A 59 -6.62 -1.95 7.47
CA LYS A 59 -6.93 -2.24 6.05
C LYS A 59 -5.71 -2.77 5.30
N HIS A 60 -4.52 -2.26 5.60
CA HIS A 60 -3.27 -2.66 4.93
C HIS A 60 -2.47 -3.72 5.72
N ARG A 61 -3.07 -4.35 6.74
CA ARG A 61 -2.39 -5.30 7.64
C ARG A 61 -1.69 -6.47 6.94
N PHE A 62 -2.21 -6.93 5.80
CA PHE A 62 -1.59 -8.02 5.04
C PHE A 62 -0.21 -7.61 4.52
N PHE A 63 -0.10 -6.40 3.97
CA PHE A 63 1.16 -5.86 3.45
C PHE A 63 2.15 -5.56 4.57
N ILE A 64 1.65 -5.08 5.72
CA ILE A 64 2.48 -4.87 6.93
C ILE A 64 3.02 -6.20 7.45
N ALA A 65 2.20 -7.25 7.47
CA ALA A 65 2.65 -8.59 7.85
C ALA A 65 3.75 -9.08 6.89
N ASP A 66 3.54 -8.95 5.59
CA ASP A 66 4.54 -9.34 4.59
C ASP A 66 5.84 -8.51 4.72
N LEU A 67 5.75 -7.21 5.01
CA LEU A 67 6.94 -6.40 5.32
C LEU A 67 7.70 -6.95 6.52
N TYR A 68 6.99 -7.27 7.60
CA TYR A 68 7.61 -7.80 8.82
C TYR A 68 8.27 -9.16 8.57
N GLN A 69 7.66 -10.02 7.75
CA GLN A 69 8.22 -11.34 7.42
C GLN A 69 9.46 -11.29 6.50
N ASN A 70 9.70 -10.17 5.83
CA ASN A 70 10.83 -10.02 4.91
C ASN A 70 12.00 -9.18 5.48
N LEU A 71 11.86 -8.64 6.71
CA LEU A 71 12.93 -7.97 7.45
C LEU A 71 14.04 -8.96 7.84
#